data_AF-A0A1V5ZI31-F1
#
_entry.id   AF-A0A1V5ZI31-F1
#
_cell.length_a   1.000
_cell.length_b   1.000
_cell.length_c   1.000
_cell.angle_alpha   90.00
_cell.angle_beta   90.00
_cell.angle_gamma   90.00
#
_symmetry.space_group_name_H-M   'P 1'
#
loop_
_entity.id
_entity.type
_entity.pdbx_description
1 polymer ?
#
loop_
_entity_poly.entity_id
_entity_poly.type
_entity_poly.pdbx_seq_one_letter_code
_entity_poly.pdbx_strand_id
1 'polypeptide(L)'
;MPNCRFNDQALPIVVGKTLFDHADTNPAIRVPSSCNRAGTCHECIIQVHEGIEALTPRTDSEQFLSGNYRLACQANVIRDDIEINVSTLKRKPKILTASEALDVPLDPLTRRSGDRVVRGNDDIDAFDGEVLGLAIDVGTTTVVAQLVDLTSGKRKLTAAFENPQIFGGSNVLHRINYANNDPDHELQRVLIGHLNGELRRMGKRRHIYEAVVTGNPTMRDLFFGLDVHSIGVKPFKSITEHKMLRGERTGTWVNASPRDLGLFPPVRTRAPFHARRHGHQY
;
A
#
# COMPACT_ATOMS: atom_id res chain seq x y z
N MET A 1 27.03 -13.81 26.90
CA MET A 1 25.92 -12.84 26.87
C MET A 1 25.47 -12.67 25.41
N PRO A 2 24.28 -12.15 25.09
CA PRO A 2 23.95 -11.82 23.71
C PRO A 2 24.92 -10.73 23.23
N ASN A 3 25.67 -11.00 22.15
CA ASN A 3 26.70 -10.09 21.63
C ASN A 3 26.16 -9.21 20.48
N CYS A 4 24.83 -9.15 20.30
CA CYS A 4 24.17 -8.22 19.40
C CYS A 4 22.87 -7.69 19.98
N ARG A 5 22.63 -6.39 19.82
CA ARG A 5 21.34 -5.73 20.04
C ARG A 5 20.78 -5.33 18.69
N PHE A 6 19.63 -5.91 18.33
CA PHE A 6 18.93 -5.63 17.09
C PHE A 6 17.53 -5.10 17.40
N ASN A 7 17.26 -3.83 17.06
CA ASN A 7 15.99 -3.16 17.41
C ASN A 7 15.69 -3.23 18.91
N ASP A 8 16.71 -2.98 19.75
CA ASP A 8 16.66 -3.08 21.20
C ASP A 8 16.44 -4.51 21.75
N GLN A 9 16.35 -5.53 20.88
CA GLN A 9 16.26 -6.94 21.27
C GLN A 9 17.65 -7.57 21.28
N ALA A 10 17.99 -8.29 22.35
CA ALA A 10 19.27 -8.95 22.46
C ALA A 10 19.25 -10.31 21.73
N LEU A 11 20.24 -10.56 20.88
CA LEU A 11 20.37 -11.77 20.08
C LEU A 11 21.76 -12.40 20.31
N PRO A 12 21.84 -13.74 20.37
CA PRO A 12 23.12 -14.43 20.18
C PRO A 12 23.56 -14.25 18.73
N ILE A 13 24.86 -14.06 18.51
CA ILE A 13 25.46 -14.06 17.17
C ILE A 13 26.31 -15.31 16.97
N VAL A 14 26.45 -15.66 15.70
CA VAL A 14 27.28 -16.77 15.23
C VAL A 14 28.11 -16.22 14.09
N VAL A 15 29.42 -16.38 14.20
CA VAL A 15 30.37 -16.00 13.15
C VAL A 15 30.03 -16.76 11.85
N GLY A 16 30.13 -16.07 10.72
CA GLY A 16 29.81 -16.60 9.39
C GLY A 16 28.36 -16.49 8.97
N LYS A 17 27.46 -16.03 9.86
CA LYS A 17 26.06 -15.73 9.52
C LYS A 17 25.84 -14.23 9.29
N THR A 18 24.84 -13.91 8.47
CA THR A 18 24.45 -12.51 8.22
C THR A 18 23.65 -11.95 9.40
N LEU A 19 23.64 -10.62 9.54
CA LEU A 19 22.73 -9.95 10.48
C LEU A 19 21.26 -10.25 10.16
N PHE A 20 20.91 -10.53 8.90
CA PHE A 20 19.58 -11.00 8.53
C PHE A 20 19.27 -12.37 9.15
N ASP A 21 20.20 -13.33 9.07
CA ASP A 21 20.00 -14.67 9.62
C ASP A 21 19.78 -14.63 11.15
N HIS A 22 20.47 -13.72 11.84
CA HIS A 22 20.28 -13.50 13.27
C HIS A 22 18.91 -12.87 13.56
N ALA A 23 18.47 -11.91 12.75
CA ALA A 23 17.14 -11.31 12.89
C ALA A 23 16.02 -12.36 12.76
N ASP A 24 16.15 -13.32 11.84
CA ASP A 24 15.15 -14.39 11.66
C ASP A 24 14.98 -15.31 12.87
N THR A 25 15.98 -15.36 13.76
CA THR A 25 15.89 -16.16 14.99
C THR A 25 14.91 -15.58 16.01
N ASN A 26 14.49 -14.32 15.85
CA ASN A 26 13.59 -13.63 16.77
C ASN A 26 12.37 -13.05 16.03
N PRO A 27 11.16 -13.58 16.27
CA PRO A 27 9.93 -13.12 15.62
C PRO A 27 9.59 -11.64 15.83
N ALA A 28 10.13 -10.99 16.87
CA ALA A 28 9.93 -9.57 17.14
C ALA A 28 10.72 -8.66 16.18
N ILE A 29 11.71 -9.20 15.46
CA ILE A 29 12.52 -8.46 14.51
C ILE A 29 12.09 -8.84 13.09
N ARG A 30 11.57 -7.86 12.36
CA ARG A 30 11.20 -8.05 10.96
C ARG A 30 12.14 -7.24 10.07
N VAL A 31 12.99 -7.93 9.32
CA VAL A 31 13.82 -7.34 8.26
C VAL A 31 13.17 -7.69 6.91
N PRO A 32 12.73 -6.72 6.11
CA PRO A 32 12.10 -7.00 4.82
C PRO A 32 13.13 -7.45 3.78
N SER A 33 12.74 -8.37 2.89
CA SER A 33 13.52 -8.78 1.73
C SER A 33 12.64 -9.43 0.67
N SER A 34 12.68 -8.88 -0.56
CA SER A 34 12.03 -9.46 -1.74
C SER A 34 13.03 -10.08 -2.74
N CYS A 35 14.35 -9.92 -2.53
CA CYS A 35 15.40 -10.50 -3.40
C CYS A 35 15.99 -11.83 -2.89
N ASN A 36 15.31 -12.50 -1.95
CA ASN A 36 15.82 -13.69 -1.28
C ASN A 36 17.28 -13.54 -0.80
N ARG A 37 17.59 -12.39 -0.16
CA ARG A 37 18.93 -12.06 0.39
C ARG A 37 20.06 -11.88 -0.63
N ALA A 38 19.77 -11.80 -1.93
CA ALA A 38 20.77 -11.58 -2.99
C ALA A 38 21.40 -10.17 -3.00
N GLY A 39 20.94 -9.24 -2.15
CA GLY A 39 21.47 -7.89 -2.07
C GLY A 39 20.94 -6.92 -3.13
N THR A 40 19.95 -7.30 -3.94
CA THR A 40 19.47 -6.49 -5.08
C THR A 40 18.18 -5.69 -4.83
N CYS A 41 17.38 -6.03 -3.79
CA CYS A 41 16.14 -5.28 -3.49
C CYS A 41 16.35 -4.04 -2.60
N HIS A 42 17.46 -3.99 -1.86
CA HIS A 42 17.79 -2.92 -0.91
C HIS A 42 16.77 -2.68 0.22
N GLU A 43 15.89 -3.65 0.51
CA GLU A 43 14.89 -3.53 1.58
C GLU A 43 15.47 -3.75 2.97
N CYS A 44 16.47 -4.64 3.07
CA CYS A 44 17.09 -5.04 4.32
C CYS A 44 18.12 -4.03 4.85
N ILE A 45 18.01 -2.75 4.46
CA ILE A 45 18.91 -1.71 4.96
C ILE A 45 18.73 -1.58 6.47
N ILE A 46 19.85 -1.68 7.17
CA ILE A 46 19.98 -1.48 8.60
C ILE A 46 20.98 -0.36 8.85
N GLN A 47 20.84 0.27 10.00
CA GLN A 47 21.83 1.19 10.53
C GLN A 47 22.63 0.46 11.62
N VAL A 48 23.95 0.48 11.50
CA VAL A 48 24.88 -0.06 12.50
C VAL A 48 25.31 1.08 13.41
N HIS A 49 24.82 1.10 14.65
CA HIS A 49 25.20 2.11 15.63
C HIS A 49 26.57 1.83 16.23
N GLU A 50 26.86 0.55 16.51
CA GLU A 50 28.10 0.09 17.12
C GLU A 50 28.52 -1.28 16.56
N GLY A 51 29.83 -1.58 16.58
CA GLY A 51 30.37 -2.89 16.19
C GLY A 51 30.42 -3.15 14.68
N ILE A 52 30.56 -2.10 13.85
CA ILE A 52 30.64 -2.25 12.39
C ILE A 52 31.89 -3.02 11.94
N GLU A 53 32.96 -2.94 12.72
CA GLU A 53 34.23 -3.65 12.56
C GLU A 53 34.13 -5.15 12.85
N ALA A 54 33.03 -5.59 13.48
CA ALA A 54 32.72 -7.01 13.66
C ALA A 54 32.06 -7.64 12.43
N LEU A 55 31.85 -6.85 11.36
CA LEU A 55 31.18 -7.26 10.13
C LEU A 55 32.16 -7.31 8.95
N THR A 56 31.82 -8.09 7.93
CA THR A 56 32.54 -8.07 6.65
C THR A 56 32.60 -6.66 6.05
N PRO A 57 33.64 -6.35 5.24
CA PRO A 57 33.64 -5.16 4.40
C PRO A 57 32.40 -5.08 3.51
N ARG A 58 32.11 -3.89 2.99
CA ARG A 58 30.99 -3.70 2.06
C ARG A 58 31.18 -4.52 0.79
N THR A 59 30.11 -5.17 0.35
CA THR A 59 30.08 -5.83 -0.96
C THR A 59 29.73 -4.84 -2.07
N ASP A 60 29.84 -5.26 -3.34
CA ASP A 60 29.45 -4.42 -4.49
C ASP A 60 27.97 -4.00 -4.42
N SER A 61 27.12 -4.89 -3.89
CA SER A 61 25.70 -4.61 -3.62
C SER A 61 25.48 -3.50 -2.59
N GLU A 62 26.52 -3.07 -1.87
CA GLU A 62 26.44 -2.03 -0.83
C GLU A 62 27.10 -0.70 -1.24
N GLN A 63 27.63 -0.57 -2.47
CA GLN A 63 28.36 0.63 -2.91
C GLN A 63 27.51 1.91 -2.88
N PHE A 64 26.19 1.79 -3.01
CA PHE A 64 25.25 2.92 -2.94
C PHE A 64 25.01 3.43 -1.51
N LEU A 65 25.45 2.68 -0.49
CA LEU A 65 25.29 3.03 0.92
C LEU A 65 26.54 3.77 1.42
N SER A 66 26.32 4.78 2.25
CA SER A 66 27.37 5.56 2.91
C SER A 66 27.25 5.48 4.43
N GLY A 67 28.25 6.00 5.14
CA GLY A 67 28.23 6.08 6.60
C GLY A 67 28.13 4.70 7.27
N ASN A 68 27.18 4.55 8.20
CA ASN A 68 26.99 3.34 9.00
C ASN A 68 25.83 2.46 8.53
N TYR A 69 25.35 2.66 7.29
CA TYR A 69 24.31 1.82 6.71
C TYR A 69 24.90 0.57 6.03
N ARG A 70 24.20 -0.56 6.18
CA ARG A 70 24.55 -1.87 5.61
C ARG A 70 23.29 -2.57 5.11
N LEU A 71 23.44 -3.50 4.17
CA LEU A 71 22.40 -4.48 3.87
C LEU A 71 22.53 -5.62 4.87
N ALA A 72 21.48 -5.88 5.66
CA ALA A 72 21.50 -6.95 6.67
C ALA A 72 21.81 -8.32 6.07
N CYS A 73 21.42 -8.56 4.81
CA CYS A 73 21.68 -9.81 4.10
C CYS A 73 23.10 -9.92 3.51
N GLN A 74 23.93 -8.88 3.60
CA GLN A 74 25.32 -8.86 3.13
C GLN A 74 26.33 -8.65 4.27
N ALA A 75 25.86 -8.09 5.39
CA ALA A 75 26.64 -7.90 6.60
C ALA A 75 26.83 -9.23 7.36
N ASN A 76 27.90 -9.96 7.05
CA ASN A 76 28.28 -11.18 7.75
C ASN A 76 29.08 -10.85 9.00
N VAL A 77 28.77 -11.53 10.11
CA VAL A 77 29.51 -11.42 11.36
C VAL A 77 30.84 -12.17 11.22
N ILE A 78 31.95 -11.48 11.42
CA ILE A 78 33.31 -12.04 11.38
C ILE A 78 33.96 -12.16 12.76
N ARG A 79 33.40 -11.46 13.76
CA ARG A 79 33.89 -11.41 15.13
C ARG A 79 32.73 -11.46 16.11
N ASP A 80 32.89 -12.20 17.19
CA ASP A 80 31.92 -12.35 18.27
C ASP A 80 32.38 -11.75 19.60
N ASP A 81 33.57 -11.16 19.65
CA ASP A 81 34.15 -10.48 20.80
C ASP A 81 33.73 -8.99 20.93
N ILE A 82 32.95 -8.49 19.97
CA ILE A 82 32.46 -7.11 19.91
C ILE A 82 30.94 -7.10 20.00
N GLU A 83 30.40 -6.18 20.81
CA GLU A 83 28.95 -5.94 20.85
C GLU A 83 28.51 -5.19 19.59
N ILE A 84 27.56 -5.78 18.86
CA ILE A 84 26.99 -5.19 17.65
C ILE A 84 25.66 -4.54 18.01
N ASN A 85 25.49 -3.24 17.75
CA ASN A 85 24.21 -2.56 17.93
C ASN A 85 23.66 -2.11 16.59
N VAL A 86 22.51 -2.66 16.19
CA VAL A 86 21.90 -2.40 14.89
C VAL A 86 20.41 -2.14 15.03
N SER A 87 19.87 -1.37 14.09
CA SER A 87 18.42 -1.22 13.95
C SER A 87 18.00 -1.32 12.51
N THR A 88 16.84 -1.93 12.27
CA THR A 88 16.14 -1.68 11.01
C THR A 88 15.80 -0.20 10.93
N LEU A 89 15.74 0.33 9.71
CA LEU A 89 15.08 1.61 9.50
C LEU A 89 13.66 1.47 10.02
N LYS A 90 13.35 2.10 11.16
CA LYS A 90 12.05 2.00 11.84
C LYS A 90 10.94 2.53 10.91
N ARG A 91 10.43 1.67 10.04
CA ARG A 91 9.10 1.81 9.45
C ARG A 91 8.12 1.21 10.45
N LYS A 92 7.93 1.84 11.62
CA LYS A 92 6.66 1.64 12.31
C LYS A 92 5.65 2.37 11.44
N PRO A 93 4.74 1.69 10.72
CA PRO A 93 3.71 2.40 10.00
C PRO A 93 2.80 3.02 11.07
N LYS A 94 3.04 4.29 11.41
CA LYS A 94 1.99 5.12 11.97
C LYS A 94 1.05 5.37 10.82
N ILE A 95 0.01 4.56 10.71
CA ILE A 95 -1.03 4.81 9.73
C ILE A 95 -1.73 6.09 10.20
N LEU A 96 -1.47 7.19 9.48
CA LEU A 96 -2.10 8.47 9.74
C LEU A 96 -3.60 8.31 9.42
N THR A 97 -4.41 8.09 10.46
CA THR A 97 -5.87 8.00 10.35
C THR A 97 -6.53 9.36 10.57
N ALA A 98 -5.81 10.32 11.14
CA ALA A 98 -6.25 11.69 11.30
C ALA A 98 -5.93 12.51 10.05
N SER A 99 -6.96 13.12 9.47
CA SER A 99 -6.87 14.16 8.45
C SER A 99 -7.71 15.34 8.90
N GLU A 100 -7.28 16.56 8.60
CA GLU A 100 -8.10 17.75 8.78
C GLU A 100 -9.25 17.73 7.78
N ALA A 101 -10.44 18.11 8.23
CA ALA A 101 -11.58 18.27 7.35
C ALA A 101 -11.44 19.62 6.63
N LEU A 102 -11.40 19.59 5.31
CA LEU A 102 -11.56 20.80 4.51
C LEU A 102 -13.04 21.17 4.47
N ASP A 103 -13.36 22.44 4.73
CA ASP A 103 -14.72 22.95 4.59
C ASP A 103 -15.02 23.17 3.11
N VAL A 104 -15.56 22.14 2.47
CA VAL A 104 -15.92 22.12 1.05
C VAL A 104 -17.41 21.82 0.94
N PRO A 105 -18.18 22.55 0.10
CA PRO A 105 -19.58 22.22 -0.15
C PRO A 105 -19.74 20.76 -0.58
N LEU A 106 -20.68 20.06 0.05
CA LEU A 106 -20.98 18.67 -0.29
C LEU A 106 -21.79 18.61 -1.58
N ASP A 107 -21.26 17.89 -2.57
CA ASP A 107 -21.94 17.59 -3.83
C ASP A 107 -21.77 16.10 -4.18
N PRO A 108 -22.34 15.17 -3.38
CA PRO A 108 -22.30 13.75 -3.68
C PRO A 108 -23.27 13.41 -4.81
N LEU A 109 -22.89 12.45 -5.66
CA LEU A 109 -23.75 11.99 -6.75
C LEU A 109 -25.00 11.26 -6.24
N THR A 110 -24.88 10.57 -5.10
CA THR A 110 -25.98 9.91 -4.38
C THR A 110 -26.36 10.72 -3.15
N ARG A 111 -27.64 11.04 -3.04
CA ARG A 111 -28.21 11.87 -1.96
C ARG A 111 -29.53 11.29 -1.45
N ARG A 112 -29.90 11.70 -0.25
CA ARG A 112 -31.24 11.46 0.28
C ARG A 112 -32.22 12.44 -0.34
N SER A 113 -33.39 11.95 -0.75
CA SER A 113 -34.54 12.75 -1.18
C SER A 113 -35.79 12.24 -0.48
N GLY A 114 -36.19 12.89 0.62
CA GLY A 114 -37.31 12.43 1.45
C GLY A 114 -37.04 11.07 2.11
N ASP A 115 -37.85 10.08 1.79
CA ASP A 115 -37.76 8.66 2.19
C ASP A 115 -37.04 7.79 1.15
N ARG A 116 -36.45 8.40 0.12
CA ARG A 116 -35.72 7.72 -0.96
C ARG A 116 -34.24 8.06 -0.96
N VAL A 117 -33.44 7.16 -1.52
CA VAL A 117 -32.06 7.40 -1.92
C VAL A 117 -32.03 7.54 -3.43
N VAL A 118 -31.54 8.67 -3.92
CA VAL A 118 -31.48 9.00 -5.34
C VAL A 118 -30.04 9.17 -5.79
N ARG A 119 -29.73 8.71 -7.00
CA ARG A 119 -28.46 8.96 -7.67
C ARG A 119 -28.69 9.78 -8.93
N GLY A 120 -28.18 11.01 -8.97
CA GLY A 120 -28.55 11.94 -10.04
C GLY A 120 -30.07 12.17 -10.04
N ASN A 121 -30.77 11.61 -11.03
CA ASN A 121 -32.23 11.64 -11.15
C ASN A 121 -32.89 10.28 -10.91
N ASP A 122 -32.09 9.23 -10.69
CA ASP A 122 -32.59 7.87 -10.55
C ASP A 122 -32.93 7.55 -9.09
N ASP A 123 -34.12 7.03 -8.84
CA ASP A 123 -34.49 6.42 -7.57
C ASP A 123 -33.85 5.02 -7.48
N ILE A 124 -32.97 4.81 -6.49
CA ILE A 124 -32.18 3.59 -6.38
C ILE A 124 -32.48 2.75 -5.14
N ASP A 125 -33.07 3.33 -4.08
CA ASP A 125 -33.36 2.64 -2.83
C ASP A 125 -34.32 3.40 -1.91
N ALA A 126 -34.90 2.71 -0.92
CA ALA A 126 -35.55 3.36 0.22
C ALA A 126 -34.50 3.86 1.22
N PHE A 127 -34.75 4.99 1.86
CA PHE A 127 -33.87 5.50 2.90
C PHE A 127 -34.03 4.69 4.20
N ASP A 128 -32.98 3.96 4.58
CA ASP A 128 -32.91 3.14 5.80
C ASP A 128 -31.87 3.72 6.79
N GLY A 129 -32.05 5.00 7.12
CA GLY A 129 -31.29 5.69 8.17
C GLY A 129 -29.92 6.25 7.77
N GLU A 130 -29.18 5.64 6.84
CA GLU A 130 -27.86 6.14 6.42
C GLU A 130 -27.65 6.07 4.90
N VAL A 131 -26.96 7.07 4.35
CA VAL A 131 -26.45 7.09 2.97
C VAL A 131 -24.93 7.24 3.04
N LEU A 132 -24.20 6.16 2.81
CA LEU A 132 -22.75 6.12 3.00
C LEU A 132 -21.99 6.05 1.68
N GLY A 133 -20.81 6.66 1.68
CA GLY A 133 -19.78 6.52 0.68
C GLY A 133 -18.53 5.87 1.28
N LEU A 134 -17.69 5.32 0.41
CA LEU A 134 -16.44 4.67 0.77
C LEU A 134 -15.26 5.40 0.11
N ALA A 135 -14.38 6.02 0.89
CA ALA A 135 -13.14 6.60 0.40
C ALA A 135 -11.96 5.64 0.67
N ILE A 136 -11.24 5.24 -0.36
CA ILE A 136 -10.13 4.28 -0.28
C ILE A 136 -8.85 4.94 -0.80
N ASP A 137 -7.79 4.94 0.00
CA ASP A 137 -6.44 5.31 -0.42
C ASP A 137 -5.58 4.04 -0.49
N VAL A 138 -5.17 3.67 -1.69
CA VAL A 138 -4.32 2.51 -1.95
C VAL A 138 -2.88 2.99 -2.06
N GLY A 139 -2.22 3.06 -0.91
CA GLY A 139 -0.78 3.25 -0.82
C GLY A 139 -0.01 1.97 -1.10
N THR A 140 1.27 2.09 -1.43
CA THR A 140 2.13 0.91 -1.67
C THR A 140 2.32 0.09 -0.40
N THR A 141 2.45 0.72 0.77
CA THR A 141 2.62 0.02 2.06
C THR A 141 1.33 -0.10 2.85
N THR A 142 0.39 0.82 2.69
CA THR A 142 -0.80 0.92 3.53
C THR A 142 -2.02 1.20 2.67
N VAL A 143 -3.12 0.53 2.99
CA VAL A 143 -4.43 0.84 2.43
C VAL A 143 -5.30 1.41 3.54
N VAL A 144 -5.94 2.55 3.27
CA VAL A 144 -6.87 3.20 4.19
C VAL A 144 -8.26 3.21 3.55
N ALA A 145 -9.27 2.79 4.29
CA ALA A 145 -10.66 2.81 3.86
C ALA A 145 -11.51 3.56 4.90
N GLN A 146 -12.29 4.55 4.46
CA GLN A 146 -13.12 5.38 5.31
C GLN A 146 -14.57 5.32 4.86
N LEU A 147 -15.46 5.07 5.83
CA LEU A 147 -16.90 5.27 5.62
C LEU A 147 -17.26 6.71 5.91
N VAL A 148 -17.93 7.34 4.95
CA VAL A 148 -18.32 8.75 5.00
C VAL A 148 -19.83 8.83 4.87
N ASP A 149 -20.47 9.62 5.71
CA ASP A 149 -21.88 9.95 5.58
C ASP A 149 -22.07 10.98 4.46
N LEU A 150 -22.73 10.59 3.37
CA LEU A 150 -22.91 11.47 2.21
C LEU A 150 -23.87 12.63 2.50
N THR A 151 -24.68 12.55 3.55
CA THR A 151 -25.61 13.65 3.91
C THR A 151 -24.92 14.75 4.72
N SER A 152 -23.86 14.42 5.46
CA SER A 152 -23.20 15.35 6.39
C SER A 152 -21.71 15.54 6.12
N GLY A 153 -21.10 14.74 5.23
CA GLY A 153 -19.67 14.73 4.96
C GLY A 153 -18.84 14.12 6.10
N LYS A 154 -19.47 13.69 7.21
CA LYS A 154 -18.75 13.21 8.39
C LYS A 154 -18.23 11.80 8.18
N ARG A 155 -16.95 11.60 8.52
CA ARG A 155 -16.34 10.28 8.63
C ARG A 155 -16.97 9.50 9.79
N LYS A 156 -17.45 8.29 9.51
CA LYS A 156 -18.07 7.39 10.49
C LYS A 156 -17.08 6.37 11.03
N LEU A 157 -16.32 5.72 10.12
CA LEU A 157 -15.39 4.65 10.45
C LEU A 157 -14.13 4.76 9.59
N THR A 158 -13.03 4.21 10.08
CA THR A 158 -11.75 4.12 9.38
C THR A 158 -11.15 2.75 9.64
N ALA A 159 -10.78 2.06 8.56
CA ALA A 159 -9.86 0.92 8.61
C ALA A 159 -8.58 1.28 7.88
N ALA A 160 -7.50 0.70 8.36
CA ALA A 160 -6.15 0.98 7.94
C ALA A 160 -5.36 -0.32 8.11
N PHE A 161 -4.77 -0.81 7.02
CA PHE A 161 -4.09 -2.11 7.01
C PHE A 161 -2.86 -2.09 6.10
N GLU A 162 -1.90 -2.98 6.37
CA GLU A 162 -0.75 -3.19 5.49
C GLU A 162 -1.26 -3.66 4.12
N ASN A 163 -0.75 -3.06 3.04
CA ASN A 163 -1.16 -3.42 1.70
C ASN A 163 -0.76 -4.89 1.45
N PRO A 164 -1.73 -5.80 1.25
CA PRO A 164 -1.48 -7.23 1.21
C PRO A 164 -0.73 -7.65 -0.05
N GLN A 165 -0.55 -6.76 -1.03
CA GLN A 165 0.29 -6.95 -2.22
C GLN A 165 1.80 -6.98 -1.92
N ILE A 166 2.20 -6.91 -0.65
CA ILE A 166 3.62 -6.96 -0.24
C ILE A 166 4.35 -8.21 -0.76
N PHE A 167 3.65 -9.34 -0.95
CA PHE A 167 4.24 -10.56 -1.52
C PHE A 167 4.66 -10.38 -2.99
N GLY A 168 3.96 -9.55 -3.76
CA GLY A 168 4.34 -9.22 -5.14
C GLY A 168 5.43 -8.16 -5.25
N GLY A 169 5.94 -7.67 -4.12
CA GLY A 169 7.02 -6.71 -4.06
C GLY A 169 6.81 -5.62 -3.03
N SER A 170 7.92 -5.17 -2.45
CA SER A 170 7.96 -4.09 -1.45
C SER A 170 7.72 -2.69 -2.04
N ASN A 171 7.88 -2.53 -3.36
CA ASN A 171 7.71 -1.26 -4.05
C ASN A 171 6.99 -1.43 -5.39
N VAL A 172 6.69 -0.29 -6.02
CA VAL A 172 5.92 -0.21 -7.27
C VAL A 172 6.57 -1.00 -8.41
N LEU A 173 7.88 -0.91 -8.60
CA LEU A 173 8.57 -1.56 -9.72
C LEU A 173 8.54 -3.08 -9.62
N HIS A 174 8.79 -3.62 -8.42
CA HIS A 174 8.69 -5.06 -8.20
C HIS A 174 7.27 -5.57 -8.44
N ARG A 175 6.24 -4.81 -8.01
CA ARG A 175 4.84 -5.17 -8.27
C ARG A 175 4.47 -5.12 -9.74
N ILE A 176 5.00 -4.16 -10.50
CA ILE A 176 4.83 -4.13 -11.96
C ILE A 176 5.45 -5.39 -12.57
N ASN A 177 6.66 -5.75 -12.17
CA ASN A 177 7.33 -6.94 -12.69
C ASN A 177 6.60 -8.25 -12.32
N TYR A 178 6.07 -8.33 -11.09
CA TYR A 178 5.22 -9.45 -10.67
C TYR A 178 3.96 -9.53 -11.54
N ALA A 179 3.22 -8.42 -11.64
CA ALA A 179 1.98 -8.33 -12.41
C ALA A 179 2.17 -8.71 -13.89
N ASN A 180 3.30 -8.36 -14.49
CA ASN A 180 3.61 -8.73 -15.88
C ASN A 180 3.68 -10.25 -16.11
N ASN A 181 3.91 -11.04 -15.06
CA ASN A 181 4.01 -12.50 -15.11
C ASN A 181 2.83 -13.19 -14.42
N ASP A 182 1.77 -12.44 -14.07
CA ASP A 182 0.63 -12.88 -13.28
C ASP A 182 -0.66 -12.79 -14.13
N PRO A 183 -0.99 -13.83 -14.91
CA PRO A 183 -2.19 -13.83 -15.76
C PRO A 183 -3.49 -13.81 -14.94
N ASP A 184 -3.44 -14.23 -13.67
CA ASP A 184 -4.61 -14.39 -12.81
C ASP A 184 -4.93 -13.14 -11.97
N HIS A 185 -4.16 -12.06 -12.16
CA HIS A 185 -4.32 -10.79 -11.44
C HIS A 185 -4.34 -10.99 -9.91
N GLU A 186 -3.47 -11.85 -9.38
CA GLU A 186 -3.37 -12.18 -7.95
C GLU A 186 -3.22 -10.93 -7.07
N LEU A 187 -2.40 -9.96 -7.49
CA LEU A 187 -2.23 -8.71 -6.74
C LEU A 187 -3.53 -7.92 -6.60
N GLN A 188 -4.38 -7.94 -7.62
CA GLN A 188 -5.71 -7.32 -7.57
C GLN A 188 -6.64 -8.12 -6.67
N ARG A 189 -6.70 -9.44 -6.86
CA ARG A 189 -7.59 -10.34 -6.11
C ARG A 189 -7.32 -10.32 -4.61
N VAL A 190 -6.05 -10.35 -4.21
CA VAL A 190 -5.66 -10.29 -2.79
C VAL A 190 -6.03 -8.94 -2.16
N LEU A 191 -5.80 -7.83 -2.87
CA LEU A 191 -6.19 -6.50 -2.41
C LEU A 191 -7.71 -6.40 -2.22
N ILE A 192 -8.49 -6.81 -3.22
CA ILE A 192 -9.95 -6.79 -3.17
C ILE A 192 -10.47 -7.74 -2.08
N GLY A 193 -9.88 -8.93 -1.92
CA GLY A 193 -10.24 -9.91 -0.90
C GLY A 193 -10.05 -9.35 0.51
N HIS A 194 -8.91 -8.72 0.80
CA HIS A 194 -8.66 -8.05 2.07
C HIS A 194 -9.63 -6.88 2.30
N LEU A 195 -9.85 -6.03 1.31
CA LEU A 195 -10.78 -4.91 1.41
C LEU A 195 -12.20 -5.39 1.70
N ASN A 196 -12.67 -6.45 1.03
CA ASN A 196 -13.94 -7.10 1.35
C ASN A 196 -13.99 -7.59 2.80
N GLY A 197 -12.89 -8.13 3.32
CA GLY A 197 -12.74 -8.51 4.74
C GLY A 197 -12.90 -7.32 5.69
N GLU A 198 -12.23 -6.20 5.41
CA GLU A 198 -12.35 -4.96 6.20
C GLU A 198 -13.78 -4.41 6.16
N LEU A 199 -14.38 -4.35 4.97
CA LEU A 199 -15.78 -3.94 4.81
C LEU A 199 -16.74 -4.86 5.57
N ARG A 200 -16.37 -6.11 5.86
CA ARG A 200 -17.18 -7.02 6.71
C ARG A 200 -17.19 -6.54 8.14
N ARG A 201 -15.98 -6.22 8.62
CA ARG A 201 -15.75 -5.82 10.00
C ARG A 201 -16.34 -4.45 10.30
N MET A 202 -16.34 -3.53 9.32
CA MET A 202 -16.98 -2.22 9.46
C MET A 202 -18.51 -2.30 9.63
N GLY A 203 -19.15 -3.36 9.14
CA GLY A 203 -20.62 -3.42 9.05
C GLY A 203 -21.18 -2.41 8.05
N LYS A 204 -22.52 -2.25 8.01
CA LYS A 204 -23.21 -1.20 7.22
C LYS A 204 -23.02 -1.21 5.70
N ARG A 205 -22.50 -2.31 5.14
CA ARG A 205 -22.27 -2.46 3.69
C ARG A 205 -23.49 -2.16 2.81
N ARG A 206 -24.69 -2.47 3.31
CA ARG A 206 -25.96 -2.23 2.59
C ARG A 206 -26.25 -0.75 2.36
N HIS A 207 -25.66 0.13 3.16
CA HIS A 207 -25.81 1.58 3.05
C HIS A 207 -24.68 2.24 2.27
N ILE A 208 -23.75 1.48 1.69
CA ILE A 208 -22.66 2.01 0.85
C ILE A 208 -23.17 2.11 -0.59
N TYR A 209 -23.34 3.34 -1.06
CA TYR A 209 -23.88 3.64 -2.39
C TYR A 209 -22.83 4.09 -3.41
N GLU A 210 -21.68 4.56 -2.92
CA GLU A 210 -20.59 5.11 -3.74
C GLU A 210 -19.23 4.77 -3.16
N ALA A 211 -18.23 4.66 -4.03
CA ALA A 211 -16.84 4.50 -3.62
C ALA A 211 -15.92 5.35 -4.48
N VAL A 212 -14.91 5.97 -3.86
CA VAL A 212 -13.81 6.66 -4.51
C VAL A 212 -12.51 5.99 -4.09
N VAL A 213 -11.65 5.70 -5.05
CA VAL A 213 -10.33 5.09 -4.84
C VAL A 213 -9.27 6.05 -5.36
N THR A 214 -8.30 6.33 -4.51
CA THR A 214 -7.10 7.06 -4.85
C THR A 214 -5.87 6.18 -4.64
N GLY A 215 -4.78 6.55 -5.29
CA GLY A 215 -3.53 5.83 -5.28
C GLY A 215 -2.61 6.36 -6.38
N ASN A 216 -1.33 6.03 -6.30
CA ASN A 216 -0.43 6.28 -7.43
C ASN A 216 -0.89 5.45 -8.66
N PRO A 217 -0.45 5.79 -9.89
CA PRO A 217 -0.93 5.14 -11.11
C PRO A 217 -0.86 3.61 -11.08
N THR A 218 0.21 3.03 -10.52
CA THR A 218 0.33 1.57 -10.40
C THR A 218 -0.69 0.99 -9.44
N MET A 219 -0.82 1.55 -8.24
CA MET A 219 -1.78 1.04 -7.24
C MET A 219 -3.22 1.18 -7.73
N ARG A 220 -3.53 2.30 -8.39
CA ARG A 220 -4.82 2.51 -9.06
C ARG A 220 -5.06 1.43 -10.10
N ASP A 221 -4.14 1.24 -11.04
CA ASP A 221 -4.33 0.33 -12.16
C ASP A 221 -4.39 -1.12 -11.69
N LEU A 222 -3.57 -1.54 -10.72
CA LEU A 222 -3.68 -2.84 -10.06
C LEU A 222 -5.05 -3.02 -9.37
N PHE A 223 -5.56 -2.00 -8.69
CA PHE A 223 -6.89 -2.07 -8.06
C PHE A 223 -8.00 -2.31 -9.09
N PHE A 224 -7.91 -1.66 -10.26
CA PHE A 224 -8.87 -1.81 -11.36
C PHE A 224 -8.61 -3.04 -12.25
N GLY A 225 -7.59 -3.84 -11.96
CA GLY A 225 -7.21 -4.98 -12.82
C GLY A 225 -6.75 -4.55 -14.22
N LEU A 226 -6.12 -3.38 -14.32
CA LEU A 226 -5.56 -2.88 -15.57
C LEU A 226 -4.09 -3.29 -15.71
N ASP A 227 -3.64 -3.44 -16.95
CA ASP A 227 -2.23 -3.68 -17.26
C ASP A 227 -1.36 -2.50 -16.77
N VAL A 228 -0.31 -2.84 -16.04
CA VAL A 228 0.65 -1.89 -15.46
C VAL A 228 2.01 -1.91 -16.15
N HIS A 229 2.22 -2.76 -17.16
CA HIS A 229 3.50 -2.91 -17.86
C HIS A 229 4.04 -1.56 -18.34
N SER A 230 3.19 -0.77 -18.99
CA SER A 230 3.53 0.57 -19.52
C SER A 230 4.09 1.57 -18.49
N ILE A 231 3.79 1.38 -17.21
CA ILE A 231 4.28 2.24 -16.13
C ILE A 231 5.76 1.92 -15.81
N GLY A 232 6.19 0.67 -16.01
CA GLY A 232 7.56 0.22 -15.72
C GLY A 232 8.57 0.49 -16.83
N VAL A 233 8.11 0.84 -18.03
CA VAL A 233 8.95 1.10 -19.21
C VAL A 233 8.81 2.54 -19.67
N LYS A 234 9.88 3.13 -20.21
CA LYS A 234 9.85 4.51 -20.75
C LYS A 234 8.71 4.63 -21.77
N PRO A 235 7.83 5.65 -21.68
CA PRO A 235 7.93 6.89 -20.90
C PRO A 235 7.32 6.89 -19.49
N PHE A 236 7.14 5.72 -18.87
CA PHE A 236 6.68 5.51 -17.49
C PHE A 236 5.28 6.04 -17.21
N LYS A 237 4.34 5.76 -18.13
CA LYS A 237 2.96 6.27 -18.07
C LYS A 237 1.98 5.13 -18.13
N SER A 238 0.89 5.26 -17.37
CA SER A 238 -0.22 4.30 -17.43
C SER A 238 -0.90 4.32 -18.79
N ILE A 239 -1.56 3.22 -19.15
CA ILE A 239 -2.41 3.15 -20.35
C ILE A 239 -3.45 4.27 -20.34
N THR A 240 -4.05 4.56 -19.18
CA THR A 240 -5.06 5.62 -19.05
C THR A 240 -4.47 7.01 -19.27
N GLU A 241 -3.25 7.27 -18.81
CA GLU A 241 -2.53 8.52 -19.07
C GLU A 241 -2.14 8.65 -20.54
N HIS A 242 -1.68 7.56 -21.17
CA HIS A 242 -1.42 7.54 -22.60
C HIS A 242 -2.66 7.90 -23.43
N LYS A 243 -3.82 7.31 -23.11
CA LYS A 243 -5.09 7.64 -23.76
C LYS A 243 -5.48 9.09 -23.55
N MET A 244 -5.26 9.64 -22.35
CA MET A 244 -5.52 11.05 -22.05
C MET A 244 -4.64 11.98 -22.90
N LEU A 245 -3.34 11.70 -22.97
CA LEU A 245 -2.39 12.50 -23.76
C LEU A 245 -2.67 12.45 -25.26
N ARG A 246 -3.32 11.40 -25.75
CA ARG A 246 -3.79 11.29 -27.15
C ARG A 246 -5.16 11.91 -27.39
N GLY A 247 -5.79 12.50 -26.37
CA GLY A 247 -7.13 13.10 -26.48
C GLY A 247 -8.28 12.10 -26.52
N GLU A 248 -8.03 10.81 -26.31
CA GLU A 248 -9.07 9.78 -26.29
C GLU A 248 -9.95 9.84 -25.03
N ARG A 249 -9.49 10.58 -24.00
CA ARG A 249 -10.22 10.80 -22.75
C ARG A 249 -9.76 12.08 -22.07
N THR A 250 -10.63 12.64 -21.24
CA THR A 250 -10.43 13.93 -20.56
C THR A 250 -9.67 13.85 -19.24
N GLY A 251 -9.35 12.63 -18.78
CA GLY A 251 -8.48 12.44 -17.63
C GLY A 251 -8.20 10.98 -17.32
N THR A 252 -7.53 10.75 -16.19
CA THR A 252 -6.99 9.44 -15.82
C THR A 252 -7.87 8.66 -14.82
N TRP A 253 -9.06 9.17 -14.52
CA TRP A 253 -10.05 8.44 -13.73
C TRP A 253 -10.54 7.20 -14.47
N VAL A 254 -10.95 6.17 -13.74
CA VAL A 254 -11.44 4.91 -14.30
C VAL A 254 -12.80 4.65 -13.69
N ASN A 255 -13.75 4.13 -14.44
CA ASN A 255 -15.07 3.82 -13.91
C ASN A 255 -15.24 2.30 -14.00
N ALA A 256 -15.64 1.68 -12.91
CA ALA A 256 -15.90 0.25 -12.87
C ALA A 256 -17.11 0.00 -11.98
N SER A 257 -17.91 -1.01 -12.31
CA SER A 257 -18.88 -1.46 -11.33
C SER A 257 -18.14 -2.30 -10.27
N PRO A 258 -18.49 -2.18 -9.00
CA PRO A 258 -17.97 -3.04 -7.94
C PRO A 258 -18.18 -4.53 -8.16
N ARG A 259 -19.21 -4.92 -8.94
CA ARG A 259 -19.37 -6.30 -9.38
C ARG A 259 -18.20 -6.73 -10.26
N ASP A 260 -17.80 -5.90 -11.22
CA ASP A 260 -16.67 -6.18 -12.12
C ASP A 260 -15.35 -6.25 -11.35
N LEU A 261 -15.24 -5.49 -10.25
CA LEU A 261 -14.07 -5.50 -9.37
C LEU A 261 -14.06 -6.64 -8.35
N GLY A 262 -15.13 -7.44 -8.23
CA GLY A 262 -15.25 -8.45 -7.18
C GLY A 262 -15.43 -7.88 -5.76
N LEU A 263 -15.87 -6.62 -5.65
CA LEU A 263 -16.27 -6.00 -4.39
C LEU A 263 -17.70 -6.44 -4.03
N PHE A 264 -17.84 -7.24 -2.98
CA PHE A 264 -19.10 -7.89 -2.62
C PHE A 264 -19.89 -7.15 -1.53
N PRO A 265 -21.20 -6.98 -1.76
CA PRO A 265 -21.74 -6.08 -2.77
C PRO A 265 -21.83 -4.65 -2.22
N PRO A 266 -21.63 -3.63 -3.06
CA PRO A 266 -22.32 -2.36 -2.89
C PRO A 266 -23.54 -2.30 -3.84
N VAL A 267 -24.58 -1.63 -3.37
CA VAL A 267 -25.83 -1.35 -4.08
C VAL A 267 -25.52 -0.60 -5.37
N ARG A 268 -25.87 -1.20 -6.52
CA ARG A 268 -25.99 -0.56 -7.85
C ARG A 268 -24.95 0.50 -8.18
N THR A 269 -23.69 0.39 -7.79
CA THR A 269 -22.65 1.41 -8.00
C THR A 269 -22.30 1.55 -9.49
N ARG A 270 -22.85 2.57 -10.15
CA ARG A 270 -22.28 3.22 -11.33
C ARG A 270 -21.63 4.52 -10.85
N ALA A 271 -20.52 4.40 -10.13
CA ALA A 271 -19.75 5.57 -9.72
C ALA A 271 -18.45 5.61 -10.53
N PRO A 272 -18.05 6.77 -11.04
CA PRO A 272 -16.70 6.95 -11.54
C PRO A 272 -15.69 6.87 -10.40
N PHE A 273 -14.68 6.00 -10.51
CA PHE A 273 -13.56 6.03 -9.59
C PHE A 273 -12.58 7.14 -10.02
N HIS A 274 -12.65 8.26 -9.31
CA HIS A 274 -11.74 9.37 -9.53
C HIS A 274 -10.43 9.17 -8.76
N ALA A 275 -9.42 8.62 -9.43
CA ALA A 275 -8.04 8.83 -9.01
C ALA A 275 -7.59 10.23 -9.46
N ARG A 276 -7.59 11.20 -8.56
CA ARG A 276 -6.96 12.50 -8.80
C ARG A 276 -5.49 12.42 -8.39
N ARG A 277 -4.58 12.56 -9.36
CA ARG A 277 -3.18 12.87 -9.10
C ARG A 277 -3.10 14.39 -8.90
N HIS A 278 -2.85 14.87 -7.68
CA HIS A 278 -2.31 16.21 -7.52
C HIS A 278 -0.85 16.17 -8.01
N GLY A 279 -0.66 16.53 -9.27
CA GLY A 279 0.65 16.92 -9.77
C GLY A 279 0.92 18.34 -9.29
N HIS A 280 1.94 18.52 -8.45
CA HIS A 280 2.57 19.81 -8.32
C HIS A 280 3.08 20.20 -9.72
N GLN A 281 2.57 21.31 -10.24
CA GLN A 281 3.22 22.03 -11.32
C GLN A 281 4.58 22.50 -10.78
N TYR A 282 5.65 22.05 -11.41
CA TYR A 282 6.90 22.80 -11.47
C TYR A 282 6.99 23.41 -12.87
#